data_AF-A0A1Z4QUD9-F1
#
_entry.id   AF-A0A1Z4QUD9-F1
#
_cell.length_a   1.000
_cell.length_b   1.000
_cell.length_c   1.000
_cell.angle_alpha   90.00
_cell.angle_beta   90.00
_cell.angle_gamma   90.00
#
_symmetry.space_group_name_H-M   'P 1'
#
loop_
_entity.id
_entity.type
_entity.pdbx_description
1 polymer ?
#
loop_
_entity_poly.entity_id
_entity_poly.type
_entity_poly.pdbx_seq_one_letter_code
_entity_poly.pdbx_strand_id
1 'polypeptide(L)'
;MAYPLFPEAIAELQEFIAQRPHAREVRKALAVKLVYQGYLYEEIQTILDVSLGSITGWKQAYEQNGIDGLRLNHNPLLSLSGNKEYNS
;
A
#
# COMPACT_ATOMS: atom_id res chain seq x y z
N MET A 1 6.06 10.71 16.84
CA MET A 1 6.86 10.15 15.73
C MET A 1 6.42 10.88 14.46
N ALA A 2 7.29 11.70 13.89
CA ALA A 2 7.00 12.38 12.63
C ALA A 2 7.22 11.37 11.50
N TYR A 3 6.17 11.01 10.77
CA TYR A 3 6.31 10.19 9.58
C TYR A 3 7.05 11.02 8.52
N PRO A 4 8.25 10.63 8.06
CA PRO A 4 8.88 11.32 6.96
C PRO A 4 7.94 11.26 5.77
N LEU A 5 7.60 12.42 5.22
CA LEU A 5 6.85 12.53 3.99
C LEU A 5 7.72 11.89 2.91
N PHE A 6 7.23 10.82 2.26
CA PHE A 6 7.92 10.15 1.16
C PHE A 6 7.35 10.68 -0.17
N PRO A 7 7.84 11.82 -0.69
CA PRO A 7 7.31 12.40 -1.91
C PRO A 7 7.49 11.48 -3.12
N GLU A 8 8.55 10.66 -3.15
CA GLU A 8 8.76 9.68 -4.22
C GLU A 8 7.64 8.63 -4.27
N ALA A 9 7.30 8.03 -3.11
CA ALA A 9 6.22 7.04 -3.01
C ALA A 9 4.87 7.61 -3.44
N ILE A 10 4.59 8.87 -3.07
CA ILE A 10 3.37 9.57 -3.45
C ILE A 10 3.33 9.81 -4.96
N ALA A 11 4.45 10.19 -5.58
CA ALA A 11 4.56 10.39 -7.02
C ALA A 11 4.36 9.07 -7.79
N GLU A 12 5.00 7.98 -7.36
CA GLU A 12 4.83 6.65 -7.96
C GLU A 12 3.38 6.16 -7.90
N LEU A 13 2.72 6.30 -6.75
CA LEU A 13 1.31 5.95 -6.59
C LEU A 13 0.40 6.81 -7.48
N GLN A 14 0.75 8.09 -7.66
CA GLN A 14 -0.01 9.01 -8.49
C GLN A 14 0.14 8.70 -9.99
N GLU A 15 1.36 8.42 -10.47
CA GLU A 15 1.59 7.96 -11.84
C GLU A 15 0.88 6.64 -12.10
N PHE A 16 0.92 5.71 -11.13
CA PHE A 16 0.20 4.45 -11.22
C PHE A 16 -1.31 4.66 -11.34
N ILE A 17 -1.92 5.55 -10.56
CA ILE A 17 -3.34 5.91 -10.68
C ILE A 17 -3.61 6.58 -12.05
N ALA A 18 -2.69 7.43 -12.53
CA ALA A 18 -2.82 8.13 -13.81
C ALA A 18 -2.80 7.18 -15.01
N GLN A 19 -2.12 6.03 -14.92
CA GLN A 19 -2.15 4.96 -15.92
C GLN A 19 -3.51 4.25 -16.04
N ARG A 20 -4.51 4.65 -15.24
CA ARG A 20 -5.87 4.05 -15.18
C ARG A 20 -5.87 2.51 -15.13
N PRO A 21 -5.18 1.91 -14.15
CA PRO A 21 -5.30 0.47 -13.88
C PRO A 21 -6.72 0.14 -13.37
N HIS A 22 -6.99 -1.12 -13.06
CA HIS A 22 -8.33 -1.52 -12.66
C HIS A 22 -8.82 -0.74 -11.44
N ALA A 23 -10.12 -0.49 -11.36
CA ALA A 23 -10.73 0.28 -10.26
C ALA A 23 -10.36 -0.23 -8.85
N ARG A 24 -10.03 -1.53 -8.73
CA ARG A 24 -9.52 -2.14 -7.50
C ARG A 24 -8.09 -1.70 -7.18
N GLU A 25 -7.21 -1.66 -8.17
CA GLU A 25 -5.80 -1.26 -8.00
C GLU A 25 -5.69 0.23 -7.68
N VAL A 26 -6.48 1.07 -8.37
CA VAL A 26 -6.59 2.50 -8.07
C VAL A 26 -7.02 2.73 -6.62
N ARG A 27 -8.01 1.96 -6.14
CA ARG A 27 -8.49 2.08 -4.75
C ARG A 27 -7.41 1.73 -3.73
N LYS A 28 -6.64 0.67 -3.98
CA LYS A 28 -5.51 0.28 -3.11
C LYS A 28 -4.43 1.35 -3.10
N ALA A 29 -4.02 1.82 -4.27
CA ALA A 29 -3.01 2.86 -4.41
C ALA A 29 -3.44 4.17 -3.73
N LEU A 30 -4.72 4.53 -3.83
CA LEU A 30 -5.26 5.71 -3.18
C LEU A 30 -5.27 5.57 -1.65
N ALA A 31 -5.65 4.39 -1.12
CA ALA A 31 -5.62 4.13 0.31
C ALA A 31 -4.20 4.25 0.88
N VAL A 32 -3.23 3.61 0.23
CA VAL A 32 -1.82 3.64 0.64
C VAL A 32 -1.25 5.06 0.53
N LYS A 33 -1.59 5.80 -0.53
CA LYS A 33 -1.22 7.21 -0.69
C LYS A 33 -1.74 8.06 0.48
N LEU A 34 -3.01 7.90 0.86
CA LEU A 34 -3.60 8.64 1.98
C LEU A 34 -2.90 8.33 3.31
N VAL A 35 -2.55 7.06 3.56
CA VAL A 35 -1.76 6.68 4.74
C VAL A 35 -0.41 7.42 4.78
N TYR A 36 0.30 7.46 3.65
CA TYR A 36 1.59 8.18 3.56
C TYR A 36 1.45 9.70 3.64
N GLN A 37 0.30 10.25 3.25
CA GLN A 37 -0.03 11.65 3.47
C GLN A 37 -0.36 11.96 4.95
N GLY A 38 -0.42 10.96 5.82
CA GLY A 38 -0.70 11.12 7.24
C GLY A 38 -2.19 11.16 7.58
N TYR A 39 -3.07 10.72 6.68
CA TYR A 39 -4.49 10.57 6.99
C TYR A 39 -4.69 9.45 8.01
N LEU A 40 -5.66 9.67 8.91
CA LEU A 40 -6.08 8.65 9.86
C LEU A 40 -6.76 7.50 9.14
N TYR A 41 -6.58 6.28 9.64
CA TYR A 41 -7.21 5.11 9.05
C TYR A 41 -8.73 5.25 9.02
N GLU A 42 -9.35 5.82 10.05
CA GLU A 42 -10.80 6.06 10.12
C GLU A 42 -11.31 6.91 8.94
N GLU A 43 -10.62 7.99 8.61
CA GLU A 43 -10.95 8.85 7.48
C GLU A 43 -10.84 8.09 6.15
N ILE A 44 -9.77 7.31 5.99
CA ILE A 44 -9.55 6.51 4.78
C ILE A 44 -10.64 5.44 4.62
N GLN A 45 -11.04 4.82 5.72
CA GLN A 45 -12.14 3.84 5.73
C GLN A 45 -13.45 4.48 5.27
N THR A 46 -13.77 5.70 5.73
CA THR A 46 -14.97 6.44 5.30
C THR A 46 -14.89 6.91 3.85
N ILE A 47 -13.72 7.41 3.40
CA ILE A 47 -13.53 7.93 2.03
C ILE A 47 -13.62 6.80 1.00
N LEU A 48 -13.03 5.63 1.30
CA LEU A 48 -12.90 4.52 0.35
C LEU A 48 -13.91 3.40 0.57
N ASP A 49 -14.69 3.45 1.65
CA ASP A 49 -15.61 2.40 2.12
C ASP A 49 -14.89 1.04 2.24
N VAL A 50 -13.80 1.02 3.00
CA VAL A 50 -12.92 -0.15 3.18
C VAL A 50 -12.66 -0.41 4.65
N SER A 51 -12.32 -1.65 4.99
CA SER A 51 -11.95 -2.03 6.35
C SER A 51 -10.49 -1.70 6.64
N LEU A 52 -10.17 -1.38 7.90
CA LEU A 52 -8.80 -1.18 8.38
C LEU A 52 -7.85 -2.32 7.94
N GLY A 53 -8.30 -3.57 8.07
CA GLY A 53 -7.51 -4.75 7.67
C GLY A 53 -7.17 -4.79 6.18
N SER A 54 -8.00 -4.19 5.32
CA SER A 54 -7.68 -4.04 3.90
C SER A 54 -6.58 -3.00 3.70
N ILE A 55 -6.67 -1.87 4.39
CA ILE A 55 -5.67 -0.79 4.30
C ILE A 55 -4.30 -1.29 4.79
N THR A 56 -4.25 -1.96 5.95
CA THR A 56 -2.99 -2.49 6.49
C THR A 56 -2.42 -3.58 5.59
N GLY A 57 -3.25 -4.44 5.02
CA GLY A 57 -2.82 -5.45 4.03
C GLY A 57 -2.23 -4.81 2.77
N TRP A 58 -2.83 -3.73 2.25
CA TRP A 58 -2.29 -3.01 1.09
C TRP A 58 -1.00 -2.27 1.41
N LYS A 59 -0.93 -1.65 2.59
CA LYS A 59 0.30 -1.01 3.09
C LYS A 59 1.44 -2.03 3.18
N GLN A 60 1.21 -3.18 3.81
CA GLN A 60 2.22 -4.23 3.91
C GLN A 60 2.63 -4.77 2.55
N ALA A 61 1.69 -4.97 1.62
CA ALA A 61 2.00 -5.40 0.27
C ALA A 61 2.88 -4.39 -0.48
N TYR A 62 2.61 -3.10 -0.30
CA TYR A 62 3.41 -2.02 -0.87
C TYR A 62 4.79 -1.90 -0.22
N GLU A 63 4.91 -2.06 1.10
CA GLU A 63 6.21 -2.06 1.78
C GLU A 63 7.09 -3.25 1.40
N GLN A 64 6.49 -4.39 1.06
CA GLN A 64 7.22 -5.59 0.66
C GLN A 64 7.59 -5.63 -0.83
N ASN A 65 6.69 -5.19 -1.72
CA ASN A 65 6.83 -5.37 -3.17
C ASN A 65 6.61 -4.08 -3.98
N GLY A 66 6.46 -2.92 -3.34
CA GLY A 66 6.17 -1.64 -4.00
C GLY A 66 4.84 -1.65 -4.76
N ILE A 67 4.79 -0.96 -5.91
CA ILE A 67 3.62 -0.91 -6.78
C ILE A 67 3.21 -2.31 -7.28
N ASP A 68 4.16 -3.25 -7.42
CA ASP A 68 3.87 -4.61 -7.86
C ASP A 68 3.01 -5.38 -6.83
N GLY A 69 3.17 -5.11 -5.54
CA GLY A 69 2.31 -5.64 -4.48
C GLY A 69 0.88 -5.11 -4.49
N LEU A 70 0.65 -3.96 -5.12
CA LEU A 70 -0.68 -3.38 -5.32
C LEU A 70 -1.32 -3.87 -6.62
N ARG A 71 -0.49 -4.21 -7.62
CA ARG A 71 -0.93 -4.82 -8.87
C ARG A 71 -1.54 -6.18 -8.61
N LEU A 72 -2.62 -6.48 -9.32
CA LEU A 72 -3.28 -7.78 -9.24
C LEU A 72 -2.53 -8.77 -10.14
N ASN A 73 -1.22 -8.95 -9.90
CA ASN A 73 -0.44 -9.88 -10.68
C ASN A 73 -0.65 -11.28 -10.11
N HIS A 74 -1.47 -12.05 -10.81
CA HIS A 74 -1.67 -13.47 -10.53
C HIS A 74 -0.39 -14.23 -10.88
N ASN A 75 0.43 -14.56 -9.88
CA ASN A 75 1.01 -15.90 -9.86
C ASN A 75 1.29 -16.38 -8.42
N PRO A 76 0.71 -17.52 -8.01
CA PRO A 76 1.01 -18.18 -6.75
C PRO A 76 2.31 -18.98 -6.87
N LEU A 77 3.24 -18.81 -5.93
CA LEU A 77 4.08 -19.87 -5.33
C LEU A 77 5.35 -19.28 -4.68
N LEU A 78 5.34 -19.35 -3.35
CA LEU A 78 6.46 -19.63 -2.46
C LEU A 78 7.77 -18.83 -2.65
N SER A 79 8.03 -17.92 -1.72
CA SER A 79 9.39 -17.71 -1.22
C SER A 79 9.32 -17.59 0.29
N LEU A 80 9.82 -18.65 0.93
CA LEU A 80 9.89 -18.85 2.37
C LEU A 80 10.71 -17.77 3.06
N SER A 81 10.26 -17.40 4.25
CA SER A 81 11.08 -17.13 5.44
C SER A 81 12.29 -16.20 5.26
N GLY A 82 12.03 -14.88 5.30
CA GLY A 82 13.03 -13.90 5.73
C GLY A 82 13.07 -13.87 7.26
N ASN A 83 13.87 -14.76 7.85
CA ASN A 83 14.13 -14.83 9.29
C ASN A 83 14.72 -13.49 9.73
N LYS A 84 13.95 -12.65 10.42
CA LYS A 84 14.50 -11.52 11.17
C LYS A 84 14.94 -12.08 12.53
N GLU A 85 16.15 -12.63 12.54
CA GLU A 85 16.89 -12.93 13.76
C GLU A 85 17.00 -11.63 14.57
N TYR A 86 16.14 -11.52 15.59
CA TYR A 86 16.26 -10.52 16.64
C TYR A 86 17.45 -10.98 17.50
N ASN A 87 18.60 -10.34 17.28
CA ASN A 87 19.79 -10.52 18.09
C ASN A 87 19.45 -10.32 19.58
N SER A 88 19.85 -11.28 20.41
CA SER A 88 20.08 -11.11 21.85
C SER A 88 21.34 -11.83 22.28
#